data_AF-A0A1B2Z266-F1
#
_entry.id   AF-A0A1B2Z266-F1
#
_cell.length_a   1.000
_cell.length_b   1.000
_cell.length_c   1.000
_cell.angle_alpha   90.00
_cell.angle_beta   90.00
_cell.angle_gamma   90.00
#
_symmetry.space_group_name_H-M   'P 1'
#
loop_
_entity.id
_entity.type
_entity.pdbx_description
1 polymer ?
#
loop_
_entity_poly.entity_id
_entity_poly.type
_entity_poly.pdbx_seq_one_letter_code
_entity_poly.pdbx_strand_id
1 'polypeptide(L)'
;MSPKTETESRMPHWVPEDTLHPAQIAAYQRMTPDQKLKQVDALNRQARKLKAAGFRLQHPDWNEEKIAEEVRLVFLRGVLKN
;
A
#
# COMPACT_ATOMS: atom_id res chain seq x y z
N MET A 1 -28.79 8.74 2.48
CA MET A 1 -28.16 7.40 2.55
C MET A 1 -28.40 6.72 1.21
N SER A 2 -27.40 6.71 0.34
CA SER A 2 -27.50 5.97 -0.93
C SER A 2 -27.46 4.47 -0.64
N PRO A 3 -28.33 3.66 -1.26
CA PRO A 3 -28.35 2.23 -1.03
C PRO A 3 -27.05 1.62 -1.56
N LYS A 4 -26.36 0.91 -0.67
CA LYS A 4 -25.18 0.10 -0.98
C LYS A 4 -25.56 -0.94 -2.04
N THR A 5 -24.76 -1.03 -3.09
CA THR A 5 -24.99 -1.93 -4.23
C THR A 5 -24.98 -3.39 -3.77
N GLU A 6 -25.82 -4.21 -4.40
CA GLU A 6 -26.08 -5.64 -4.11
C GLU A 6 -24.81 -6.50 -3.96
N THR A 7 -23.69 -6.05 -4.55
CA THR A 7 -22.37 -6.66 -4.43
C THR A 7 -21.77 -6.57 -3.01
N GLU A 8 -22.03 -5.50 -2.26
CA GLU A 8 -21.55 -5.35 -0.87
C GLU A 8 -22.27 -6.30 0.10
N SER A 9 -23.48 -6.77 -0.24
CA SER A 9 -24.29 -7.62 0.63
C SER A 9 -23.88 -9.10 0.61
N ARG A 10 -23.03 -9.54 -0.33
CA ARG A 10 -22.62 -10.97 -0.47
C ARG A 10 -21.33 -11.31 0.27
N MET A 11 -20.66 -10.33 0.87
CA MET A 11 -19.45 -10.56 1.66
C MET A 11 -19.83 -10.86 3.10
N PRO A 12 -19.40 -11.99 3.70
CA PRO A 12 -19.64 -12.24 5.11
C PRO A 12 -19.01 -11.13 5.96
N HIS A 13 -19.77 -10.65 6.94
CA HIS A 13 -19.46 -9.52 7.84
C HIS A 13 -18.22 -9.71 8.75
N TRP A 14 -17.44 -10.78 8.55
CA TRP A 14 -16.27 -11.15 9.36
C TRP A 14 -15.02 -11.43 8.50
N VAL A 15 -14.93 -10.93 7.26
CA VAL A 15 -13.60 -10.91 6.61
C VAL A 15 -12.74 -9.94 7.44
N PRO A 16 -11.65 -10.40 8.10
CA PRO A 16 -10.76 -9.48 8.80
C PRO A 16 -10.32 -8.40 7.81
N GLU A 17 -10.29 -7.13 8.23
CA GLU A 17 -9.90 -6.00 7.36
C GLU A 17 -8.60 -6.27 6.59
N ASP A 18 -7.72 -7.08 7.20
CA ASP A 18 -6.40 -7.45 6.69
C ASP A 18 -6.40 -8.66 5.72
N THR A 19 -7.56 -9.23 5.39
CA THR A 19 -7.65 -10.39 4.49
C THR A 19 -7.96 -9.96 3.06
N LEU A 20 -7.13 -10.41 2.12
CA LEU A 20 -7.37 -10.19 0.70
C LEU A 20 -8.72 -10.79 0.26
N HIS A 21 -9.50 -9.99 -0.46
CA HIS A 21 -10.76 -10.44 -1.04
C HIS A 21 -10.52 -11.62 -2.01
N PRO A 22 -11.40 -12.63 -2.10
CA PRO A 22 -11.19 -13.80 -2.96
C PRO A 22 -10.89 -13.46 -4.43
N ALA A 23 -11.50 -12.39 -4.96
CA ALA A 23 -11.21 -11.89 -6.31
C ALA A 23 -9.77 -11.38 -6.47
N GLN A 24 -9.17 -10.78 -5.43
CA GLN A 24 -7.77 -10.34 -5.45
C GLN A 24 -6.83 -11.56 -5.44
N ILE A 25 -7.14 -12.57 -4.63
CA ILE A 25 -6.38 -13.84 -4.60
C ILE A 25 -6.41 -14.49 -6.00
N ALA A 26 -7.58 -14.62 -6.60
CA ALA A 26 -7.74 -15.19 -7.94
C ALA A 26 -7.01 -14.36 -9.01
N ALA A 27 -6.97 -13.03 -8.88
CA ALA A 27 -6.19 -12.17 -9.76
C ALA A 27 -4.68 -12.44 -9.62
N TYR A 28 -4.14 -12.50 -8.39
CA TYR A 28 -2.73 -12.80 -8.16
C TYR A 28 -2.31 -14.20 -8.61
N GLN A 29 -3.21 -15.19 -8.50
CA GLN A 29 -2.95 -16.55 -8.97
C GLN A 29 -2.82 -16.64 -10.50
N ARG A 30 -3.55 -15.80 -11.24
CA ARG A 30 -3.48 -15.73 -12.71
C ARG A 30 -2.27 -14.96 -13.24
N MET A 31 -1.57 -14.21 -12.38
CA MET A 31 -0.39 -13.46 -12.80
C MET A 31 0.81 -14.38 -13.07
N THR A 32 1.50 -14.14 -14.17
CA THR A 32 2.84 -14.71 -14.41
C THR A 32 3.86 -14.13 -13.40
N PRO A 33 5.02 -14.78 -13.20
CA PRO A 33 6.09 -14.24 -12.36
C PRO A 33 6.49 -12.80 -12.72
N ASP A 34 6.63 -12.48 -14.01
CA ASP A 34 6.96 -11.11 -14.46
C ASP A 34 5.89 -10.09 -14.11
N GLN A 35 4.61 -10.47 -14.21
CA GLN A 35 3.50 -9.60 -13.82
C GLN A 35 3.50 -9.35 -12.30
N LYS A 36 3.82 -10.36 -11.50
CA LYS A 36 3.97 -10.21 -10.04
C LYS A 36 5.12 -9.26 -9.71
N LEU A 37 6.27 -9.39 -10.38
CA LEU A 37 7.40 -8.50 -10.19
C LEU A 37 7.04 -7.04 -10.52
N LYS A 38 6.39 -6.81 -11.67
CA LYS A 38 5.90 -5.48 -12.06
C LYS A 38 4.92 -4.91 -11.03
N GLN A 39 4.03 -5.73 -10.48
CA GLN A 39 3.05 -5.32 -9.48
C GLN A 39 3.71 -4.93 -8.15
N VAL A 40 4.67 -5.73 -7.67
CA VAL A 40 5.42 -5.44 -6.44
C VAL A 40 6.25 -4.16 -6.59
N ASP A 41 6.88 -3.97 -7.74
CA ASP A 41 7.64 -2.78 -8.07
C ASP A 41 6.77 -1.51 -8.12
N ALA A 42 5.57 -1.59 -8.72
CA ALA A 42 4.59 -0.51 -8.69
C ALA A 42 4.13 -0.18 -7.26
N LEU A 43 3.81 -1.21 -6.46
CA LEU A 43 3.40 -1.03 -5.07
C LEU A 43 4.52 -0.42 -4.23
N ASN A 44 5.78 -0.85 -4.43
CA ASN A 44 6.93 -0.30 -3.72
C ASN A 44 7.09 1.21 -3.98
N ARG A 45 6.96 1.64 -5.24
CA ARG A 45 6.98 3.07 -5.60
C ARG A 45 5.86 3.85 -4.92
N GLN A 46 4.64 3.32 -4.92
CA GLN A 46 3.50 3.97 -4.28
C GLN A 46 3.70 4.08 -2.77
N ALA A 47 4.17 3.03 -2.11
CA ALA A 47 4.44 3.02 -0.67
C ALA A 47 5.50 4.07 -0.30
N ARG A 48 6.57 4.22 -1.09
CA ARG A 48 7.59 5.27 -0.89
C ARG A 48 7.02 6.68 -1.02
N LYS A 49 6.16 6.93 -2.02
CA LYS A 49 5.47 8.22 -2.19
C LYS A 49 4.57 8.54 -1.00
N LEU A 50 3.81 7.54 -0.52
CA LEU A 50 2.94 7.70 0.63
C LEU A 50 3.76 8.00 1.90
N LYS A 51 4.87 7.29 2.11
CA LYS A 51 5.76 7.56 3.26
C LYS A 51 6.38 8.96 3.18
N ALA A 52 6.80 9.41 2.00
CA ALA A 52 7.29 10.77 1.80
C ALA A 52 6.24 11.83 2.15
N ALA A 53 4.98 11.63 1.73
CA ALA A 53 3.87 12.52 2.10
C ALA A 53 3.63 12.53 3.62
N GLY A 54 3.72 11.37 4.28
CA GLY A 54 3.67 11.27 5.74
C GLY A 54 4.78 12.07 6.42
N PHE A 55 6.01 11.98 5.93
CA PHE A 55 7.12 12.77 6.48
C PHE A 55 6.95 14.27 6.27
N ARG A 56 6.44 14.73 5.11
CA ARG A 56 6.12 16.15 4.89
C ARG A 56 5.12 16.67 5.92
N LEU A 57 4.13 15.85 6.27
CA LEU A 57 3.12 16.22 7.27
C LEU A 57 3.69 16.26 8.69
N GLN A 58 4.55 15.30 9.04
CA GLN A 58 5.12 15.15 10.38
C GLN A 58 6.30 16.09 10.66
N HIS A 59 7.06 16.44 9.62
CA HIS A 59 8.30 17.21 9.70
C HIS A 59 8.29 18.36 8.68
N PRO A 60 7.49 19.42 8.92
CA PRO A 60 7.36 20.54 7.99
C PRO A 60 8.64 21.37 7.82
N ASP A 61 9.61 21.20 8.73
CA ASP A 61 10.93 21.84 8.71
C ASP A 61 11.95 21.10 7.82
N TRP A 62 11.64 19.87 7.38
CA TRP A 62 12.55 19.10 6.53
C TRP A 62 12.47 19.54 5.08
N ASN A 63 13.63 19.61 4.43
CA ASN A 63 13.71 19.76 2.99
C ASN A 63 13.52 18.41 2.26
N GLU A 64 13.33 18.49 0.94
CA GLU A 64 13.05 17.31 0.11
C GLU A 64 14.22 16.31 0.10
N GLU A 65 15.46 16.77 0.19
CA GLU A 65 16.64 15.90 0.26
C GLU A 65 16.61 15.04 1.53
N LYS A 66 16.28 15.64 2.68
CA LYS A 66 16.16 14.94 3.96
C LYS A 66 15.00 13.94 3.93
N ILE A 67 13.87 14.32 3.36
CA ILE A 67 12.71 13.43 3.20
C ILE A 67 13.08 12.23 2.33
N ALA A 68 13.74 12.45 1.19
CA ALA A 68 14.16 11.39 0.28
C ALA A 68 15.11 10.39 0.96
N GLU A 69 16.07 10.89 1.75
CA GLU A 69 17.00 10.06 2.51
C GLU A 69 16.28 9.25 3.59
N GLU A 70 15.39 9.85 4.37
CA GLU A 70 14.67 9.11 5.41
C GLU A 70 13.72 8.05 4.81
N VAL A 71 13.08 8.31 3.66
CA VAL A 71 12.31 7.28 2.94
C VAL A 71 13.23 6.15 2.49
N ARG A 72 14.42 6.45 1.94
CA ARG A 72 15.40 5.43 1.57
C ARG A 72 15.78 4.57 2.78
N LEU A 73 16.07 5.21 3.92
CA LEU A 73 16.50 4.51 5.14
C LEU A 73 15.40 3.61 5.72
N VAL A 74 14.14 4.06 5.74
CA VAL A 74 13.01 3.23 6.22
C VAL A 74 12.87 1.95 5.39
N PHE A 75 12.91 2.08 4.06
CA PHE A 75 12.76 0.92 3.16
C PHE A 75 14.02 0.04 3.09
N LEU A 76 15.21 0.56 3.40
CA LEU A 76 16.45 -0.22 3.48
C LEU A 76 16.54 -1.01 4.79
N ARG A 77 16.16 -0.39 5.91
CA ARG A 77 16.33 -0.99 7.25
C ARG A 77 15.15 -1.88 7.64
N GLY A 78 14.01 -1.78 6.95
CA GLY A 78 12.78 -2.49 7.31
C GLY A 78 12.15 -2.03 8.63
N VAL A 79 12.60 -0.88 9.17
CA VAL A 79 12.10 -0.31 10.44
C VAL A 79 11.32 0.95 10.13
N LEU A 80 10.03 0.97 10.47
CA LEU A 80 9.21 2.16 10.44
C LEU A 80 9.65 3.08 11.59
N LYS A 81 10.24 4.23 11.25
CA LYS A 81 10.34 5.34 12.21
C LYS A 81 8.96 5.98 12.34
N ASN A 82 8.51 6.08 13.59
CA ASN A 82 7.27 6.72 14.02
C ASN A 82 7.53 8.18 14.35
#